data_AF-A0A410MDH2-F1
#
_entry.id   AF-A0A410MDH2-F1
#
_cell.length_a   1.000
_cell.length_b   1.000
_cell.length_c   1.000
_cell.angle_alpha   90.00
_cell.angle_beta   90.00
_cell.angle_gamma   90.00
#
_symmetry.space_group_name_H-M   'P 1'
#
loop_
_entity.id
_entity.type
_entity.pdbx_description
1 polymer ?
#
loop_
_entity_poly.entity_id
_entity_poly.type
_entity_poly.pdbx_seq_one_letter_code
_entity_poly.pdbx_strand_id
1 'polypeptide(L)' 'MVKYKLLHYLSLSGMFMTIYGVLYFVQNYSIGLLPIFDQVLFGVFPLNFIVFSVTSLLIINKFVVISSPYEEEFSS' A
#
# COMPACT_ATOMS: atom_id res chain seq x y z
N MET A 1 22.58 16.62 -5.82
CA MET A 1 21.23 16.75 -6.42
C MET A 1 20.61 15.40 -6.80
N VAL A 2 21.19 14.58 -7.70
CA VAL A 2 20.57 13.28 -8.13
C VAL A 2 20.43 12.24 -7.00
N LYS A 3 21.42 12.15 -6.09
CA LYS A 3 21.36 11.22 -4.95
C LYS A 3 20.15 11.45 -4.04
N TYR A 4 19.85 12.70 -3.72
CA TYR A 4 18.71 13.07 -2.88
C TYR A 4 17.36 12.82 -3.56
N LYS A 5 17.26 13.01 -4.89
CA LYS A 5 16.08 12.60 -5.68
C LYS A 5 15.80 11.12 -5.53
N LEU A 6 16.83 10.30 -5.72
CA LEU A 6 16.69 8.84 -5.66
C LEU A 6 16.33 8.38 -4.24
N LEU A 7 16.95 8.99 -3.22
CA LEU A 7 16.67 8.68 -1.81
C LEU A 7 15.26 9.08 -1.39
N HIS A 8 14.76 10.23 -1.88
CA HIS A 8 13.39 10.68 -1.66
C HIS A 8 12.37 9.69 -2.23
N TYR A 9 12.51 9.30 -3.50
CA TYR A 9 11.60 8.33 -4.13
C TYR A 9 11.67 6.94 -3.49
N LEU A 10 12.87 6.51 -3.08
CA LEU A 10 13.06 5.24 -2.39
C LEU A 10 12.33 5.23 -1.04
N SER A 11 12.46 6.32 -0.27
CA SER A 11 11.79 6.47 1.03
C SER A 11 10.28 6.49 0.88
N LEU A 12 9.76 7.22 -0.13
CA LEU A 12 8.33 7.34 -0.38
C LEU A 12 7.72 6.01 -0.83
N SER A 13 8.40 5.30 -1.73
CA SER A 13 8.01 3.95 -2.17
C SER A 13 8.05 2.94 -1.01
N GLY A 14 9.11 2.98 -0.19
CA GLY A 14 9.24 2.09 0.96
C GLY A 14 8.14 2.30 2.00
N MET A 15 7.80 3.55 2.30
CA MET A 15 6.71 3.87 3.23
C MET A 15 5.36 3.42 2.66
N PHE A 16 5.10 3.68 1.37
CA PHE A 16 3.90 3.19 0.70
C PHE A 16 3.78 1.66 0.75
N MET A 17 4.85 0.92 0.40
CA MET A 17 4.86 -0.54 0.44
C MET A 17 4.65 -1.10 1.84
N THR A 18 5.26 -0.47 2.86
CA THR A 18 5.12 -0.91 4.25
C THR A 18 3.68 -0.74 4.72
N ILE A 19 3.08 0.43 4.50
CA ILE A 19 1.71 0.73 4.90
C ILE A 19 0.72 -0.17 4.15
N TYR A 20 0.91 -0.31 2.84
CA TYR A 20 0.11 -1.22 2.02
C TYR A 20 0.20 -2.66 2.53
N GLY A 21 1.40 -3.16 2.81
CA GLY A 21 1.61 -4.50 3.33
C GLY A 21 0.93 -4.71 4.68
N VAL A 22 1.03 -3.76 5.61
CA VAL A 22 0.35 -3.82 6.91
C VAL A 22 -1.16 -3.85 6.74
N LEU A 23 -1.73 -2.96 5.92
CA LEU A 23 -3.18 -2.96 5.67
C LEU A 23 -3.64 -4.27 5.05
N TYR A 24 -2.92 -4.77 4.06
CA TYR A 24 -3.23 -6.03 3.40
C TYR A 24 -3.20 -7.20 4.39
N PHE A 25 -2.19 -7.27 5.27
CA PHE A 25 -2.12 -8.29 6.32
C PHE A 25 -3.29 -8.19 7.30
N VAL A 26 -3.64 -6.98 7.76
CA VAL A 26 -4.77 -6.76 8.67
C VAL A 26 -6.08 -7.17 8.02
N GLN A 27 -6.30 -6.80 6.75
CA GLN A 27 -7.50 -7.17 5.99
C GLN A 27 -7.56 -8.69 5.78
N ASN A 28 -6.44 -9.33 5.45
CA ASN A 28 -6.36 -10.77 5.28
C ASN A 28 -6.60 -11.53 6.59
N TYR A 29 -6.07 -11.03 7.71
CA TYR A 29 -6.30 -11.63 9.03
C TYR A 29 -7.71 -11.38 9.58
N SER A 30 -8.36 -10.28 9.21
CA SER A 30 -9.69 -9.94 9.71
C SER A 30 -10.81 -10.55 8.85
N ILE A 31 -10.72 -10.39 7.54
CA ILE A 31 -11.79 -10.67 6.56
C ILE A 31 -11.42 -11.85 5.67
N GLY A 32 -10.12 -12.11 5.45
CA GLY A 32 -9.64 -13.20 4.59
C GLY A 32 -9.95 -14.61 5.11
N LEU A 33 -10.35 -14.76 6.37
CA LEU A 33 -10.85 -16.02 6.95
C LEU A 33 -12.31 -16.34 6.58
N LEU A 34 -13.04 -15.40 5.98
CA LEU A 34 -14.43 -15.63 5.58
C LEU A 34 -14.49 -16.49 4.30
N PRO A 35 -15.29 -17.57 4.27
CA PRO A 35 -15.35 -18.50 3.14
C PRO A 35 -15.96 -17.91 1.86
N ILE A 36 -16.64 -16.76 1.95
CA ILE A 36 -17.19 -16.00 0.81
C ILE A 36 -16.08 -15.44 -0.09
N PHE A 37 -14.92 -15.23 0.52
CA PHE A 37 -13.81 -14.46 0.00
C PHE A 37 -12.72 -15.36 -0.63
N ASP A 38 -12.80 -16.67 -0.34
CA ASP A 38 -12.07 -17.76 -1.01
C ASP A 38 -12.65 -18.11 -2.39
N GLN A 39 -13.67 -17.38 -2.85
CA GLN A 39 -14.19 -17.52 -4.20
C GLN A 39 -13.16 -16.99 -5.20
N VAL A 40 -12.60 -17.90 -5.97
CA VAL A 40 -11.65 -17.59 -7.05
C VAL A 40 -12.44 -16.95 -8.20
N LEU A 41 -12.16 -15.68 -8.50
CA LEU A 41 -12.71 -15.04 -9.69
C LEU A 41 -11.89 -15.52 -10.90
N PHE A 42 -12.55 -16.04 -11.93
CA PHE A 42 -11.93 -16.43 -13.20
C PHE A 42 -10.77 -17.46 -13.09
N GLY A 43 -10.69 -18.22 -11.99
CA GLY A 43 -9.71 -19.31 -11.85
C GLY A 43 -8.24 -18.89 -11.68
N VAL A 44 -7.94 -17.58 -11.60
CA VAL A 44 -6.55 -17.08 -11.57
C VAL A 44 -6.27 -16.17 -10.37
N PHE A 45 -7.25 -15.39 -9.89
CA PHE A 45 -7.05 -14.47 -8.76
C PHE A 45 -8.17 -14.60 -7.70
N PRO A 46 -7.82 -14.70 -6.41
CA PRO A 46 -8.80 -14.67 -5.34
C PRO A 46 -9.43 -13.27 -5.26
N LEU A 47 -10.76 -13.21 -5.10
CA LEU A 47 -11.51 -11.95 -4.94
C LEU A 47 -10.93 -11.06 -3.84
N ASN A 48 -10.41 -11.68 -2.78
CA ASN A 48 -9.67 -11.05 -1.69
C ASN A 48 -8.59 -10.10 -2.17
N PHE A 49 -7.79 -10.53 -3.14
CA PHE A 49 -6.66 -9.74 -3.59
C PHE A 49 -7.13 -8.40 -4.17
N ILE A 50 -8.17 -8.42 -5.00
CA ILE A 50 -8.71 -7.22 -5.65
C ILE A 50 -9.34 -6.30 -4.60
N VAL A 51 -10.22 -6.84 -3.74
CA VAL A 51 -10.94 -6.05 -2.74
C VAL A 51 -9.98 -5.44 -1.72
N PHE A 52 -9.00 -6.21 -1.25
CA PHE A 52 -8.01 -5.74 -0.28
C PHE A 52 -7.05 -4.71 -0.90
N SER A 53 -6.64 -4.90 -2.15
CA SER A 53 -5.81 -3.92 -2.86
C SER A 53 -6.55 -2.58 -3.00
N VAL A 54 -7.80 -2.60 -3.48
CA VAL A 54 -8.60 -1.39 -3.70
C VAL A 54 -8.90 -0.67 -2.37
N THR A 55 -9.32 -1.40 -1.34
CA THR A 55 -9.60 -0.80 -0.03
C THR A 55 -8.33 -0.24 0.62
N SER A 56 -7.20 -0.95 0.53
CA SER A 56 -5.91 -0.45 1.01
C SER A 56 -5.49 0.84 0.29
N LEU A 57 -5.62 0.89 -1.04
CA LEU A 57 -5.35 2.10 -1.83
C LEU A 57 -6.25 3.27 -1.43
N LEU A 58 -7.54 3.04 -1.22
CA LEU A 58 -8.47 4.07 -0.77
C LEU A 58 -8.12 4.61 0.62
N ILE A 59 -7.72 3.72 1.55
CA ILE A 59 -7.33 4.13 2.90
C ILE A 59 -6.03 4.93 2.87
N ILE A 60 -5.02 4.47 2.12
CA ILE A 60 -3.75 5.18 1.98
C ILE A 60 -3.98 6.59 1.41
N ASN A 61 -4.73 6.69 0.30
CA ASN A 61 -4.99 7.97 -0.34
C ASN A 61 -5.77 8.95 0.56
N LYS A 62 -6.68 8.44 1.40
CA LYS A 62 -7.54 9.29 2.22
C LYS A 62 -6.97 9.63 3.60
N PHE A 63 -6.21 8.74 4.21
CA PHE A 63 -5.82 8.83 5.62
C PHE A 63 -4.32 8.93 5.85
N VAL A 64 -3.50 8.66 4.84
CA VAL A 64 -2.05 8.63 5.00
C VAL A 64 -1.42 9.75 4.20
N VAL A 65 -0.84 10.73 4.89
CA VAL A 65 0.06 11.71 4.30
C VAL A 65 1.47 11.11 4.35
N ILE A 66 1.98 10.65 3.21
CA ILE A 66 3.35 10.14 3.09
C ILE A 66 4.28 11.34 2.87
N SER A 67 4.91 11.81 3.95
CA SER A 67 5.94 12.85 3.90
C SER A 67 7.34 12.23 3.97
N SER A 68 8.29 12.77 3.22
CA SER A 68 9.67 12.29 3.20
C SER A 68 10.60 13.34 3.80
N PRO A 69 11.58 12.98 4.65
CA PRO A 69 12.50 13.97 5.24
C PRO A 69 13.41 14.66 4.20
N TYR A 70 13.48 14.12 2.98
CA TYR A 70 14.24 14.70 1.85
C TYR A 70 13.43 15.74 1.05
N GLU A 71 12.22 16.07 1.49
CA GLU A 71 11.33 17.02 0.82
C GLU A 71 11.80 18.47 0.99
N GLU A 72 12.42 18.80 2.14
CA GLU A 72 12.94 20.15 2.41
C GLU A 72 14.21 20.47 1.60
N GLU A 73 15.12 19.50 1.41
CA GLU A 73 16.35 19.65 0.60
C GLU A 73 16.10 19.78 -0.91
N PHE A 74 14.87 19.58 -1.37
CA PHE A 74 14.47 19.79 -2.76
C PHE A 74 14.03 21.23 -3.06
N SER A 75 13.72 22.00 -2.01
CA SER A 75 13.12 23.34 -2.09
C SER A 75 14.11 24.49 -1.89
N SER A 76 15.37 24.17 -1.53
CA SER A 76 16.51 25.08 -1.41
C SER A 76 17.44 24.99 -2.62
#